data_AF-A0A850Z6E2-F1
#
_entry.id   AF-A0A850Z6E2-F1
#
_cell.length_a   1.000
_cell.length_b   1.000
_cell.length_c   1.000
_cell.angle_alpha   90.00
_cell.angle_beta   90.00
_cell.angle_gamma   90.00
#
_symmetry.space_group_name_H-M   'P 1'
#
loop_
_entity.id
_entity.type
_entity.pdbx_description
1 polymer ?
#
loop_
_entity_poly.entity_id
_entity_poly.type
_entity_poly.pdbx_seq_one_letter_code
_entity_poly.pdbx_strand_id
1 'polypeptide(L)' 'QCYDNLRGCFHGNVTLRMGNLTLWREVRGCVPDGGCAREWRGDDAASLSGSCCEGDLCNRHLANKTFFAPDLP' A
#
# COMPACT_ATOMS: atom_id res chain seq x y z
N GLN A 1 1.42 -9.84 12.59
CA GLN A 1 1.87 -11.06 11.90
C GLN A 1 0.80 -11.42 10.90
N CYS A 2 1.19 -11.71 9.65
CA CYS A 2 0.25 -12.11 8.61
C CYS A 2 0.04 -13.63 8.65
N TYR A 3 -1.10 -14.11 8.15
CA TYR A 3 -1.50 -15.52 8.25
C TYR A 3 -1.84 -16.09 6.88
N ASP A 4 -1.82 -17.42 6.79
CA ASP A 4 -2.20 -18.21 5.60
C ASP A 4 -1.40 -17.84 4.34
N ASN A 5 -2.11 -17.45 3.27
CA ASN A 5 -1.53 -17.07 2.00
C ASN A 5 -1.14 -15.59 1.94
N LEU A 6 -1.37 -14.81 2.99
CA LEU A 6 -0.98 -13.41 3.07
C LEU A 6 0.43 -13.32 3.66
N ARG A 7 1.45 -13.35 2.82
CA ARG A 7 2.86 -13.40 3.25
C ARG A 7 3.58 -12.06 3.16
N GLY A 8 3.02 -11.11 2.41
CA GLY A 8 3.54 -9.75 2.26
C GLY A 8 2.82 -8.76 3.16
N CYS A 9 3.45 -7.61 3.37
CA CYS A 9 2.82 -6.45 3.99
C CYS A 9 2.52 -5.38 2.94
N PHE A 10 1.38 -4.72 3.05
CA PHE A 10 1.03 -3.54 2.26
C PHE A 10 1.09 -2.28 3.11
N HIS A 11 1.48 -1.17 2.48
CA HIS A 11 1.35 0.16 3.03
C HIS A 11 1.01 1.17 1.95
N GLY A 12 -0.03 1.97 2.20
CA GLY A 12 -0.48 2.96 1.24
C GLY A 12 -1.52 3.90 1.83
N ASN A 13 -2.19 4.62 0.94
CA ASN A 13 -3.28 5.54 1.26
C ASN A 13 -4.52 5.21 0.43
N VAL A 14 -5.67 5.22 1.08
CA VAL A 14 -6.97 5.34 0.41
C VAL A 14 -7.31 6.81 0.27
N THR A 15 -7.80 7.21 -0.90
CA THR A 15 -8.26 8.56 -1.22
C THR A 15 -9.70 8.49 -1.70
N LEU A 16 -10.56 9.32 -1.13
CA LEU A 16 -11.97 9.48 -1.51
C LEU A 16 -12.20 10.94 -1.89
N ARG A 17 -12.78 11.19 -3.07
CA ARG A 17 -13.15 12.51 -3.56
C ARG A 17 -14.66 12.61 -3.70
N MET A 18 -15.25 13.64 -3.11
CA MET A 18 -16.69 13.89 -3.10
C MET A 18 -16.94 15.38 -3.35
N GLY A 19 -17.18 15.74 -4.62
CA GLY A 19 -17.19 17.14 -5.05
C GLY A 19 -15.85 17.81 -4.76
N ASN A 20 -15.86 18.88 -3.95
CA ASN A 20 -14.65 19.62 -3.58
C ASN A 20 -13.97 19.08 -2.30
N LEU A 21 -14.50 18.01 -1.70
CA LEU A 21 -13.89 17.36 -0.54
C LEU A 21 -12.97 16.23 -0.98
N THR A 22 -11.73 16.22 -0.49
CA THR A 22 -10.82 15.07 -0.59
C THR A 22 -10.50 14.57 0.81
N LEU A 23 -10.81 13.31 1.06
CA LEU A 23 -10.45 12.59 2.29
C LEU A 23 -9.38 11.56 1.94
N TRP A 24 -8.35 11.45 2.79
CA TRP A 24 -7.36 10.39 2.64
C TRP A 24 -7.03 9.78 4.00
N ARG A 25 -6.73 8.48 4.00
CA ARG A 25 -6.29 7.75 5.18
C ARG A 25 -5.23 6.74 4.82
N GLU A 26 -4.30 6.58 5.75
CA GLU A 26 -3.28 5.54 5.70
C GLU A 26 -3.92 4.16 5.89
N VAL A 27 -3.45 3.20 5.10
CA VAL A 27 -3.86 1.81 5.13
C VAL A 27 -2.62 0.94 5.23
N ARG A 28 -2.63 0.02 6.20
CA ARG A 28 -1.60 -1.00 6.40
C ARG A 28 -2.28 -2.34 6.54
N GLY A 29 -1.72 -3.37 5.93
CA GLY A 29 -2.33 -4.70 5.97
C GLY A 29 -1.39 -5.79 5.46
N CYS A 30 -1.95 -7.00 5.35
CA CYS A 30 -1.28 -8.16 4.79
C CYS A 30 -1.80 -8.42 3.38
N VAL A 31 -0.92 -8.88 2.49
CA VAL A 31 -1.20 -9.13 1.08
C VAL A 31 -0.59 -10.46 0.63
N PRO A 32 -1.10 -11.08 -0.44
CA PRO A 32 -0.54 -12.33 -0.94
C PRO A 32 0.91 -12.18 -1.42
N ASP A 33 1.20 -11.06 -2.09
CA ASP A 33 2.49 -10.77 -2.69
C ASP A 33 3.17 -9.60 -1.95
N GLY A 34 4.37 -9.83 -1.42
CA GLY A 34 5.19 -8.81 -0.77
C GLY A 34 6.05 -7.98 -1.73
N GLY A 35 6.12 -8.36 -3.00
CA GLY A 35 6.93 -7.74 -4.04
C GLY A 35 6.19 -6.73 -4.92
N CYS A 36 4.94 -6.36 -4.60
CA CYS A 36 4.20 -5.41 -5.42
C CYS A 36 4.89 -4.03 -5.46
N ALA A 37 4.99 -3.48 -6.68
CA ALA A 37 5.51 -2.15 -6.94
C ALA A 37 4.52 -1.07 -6.48
N ARG A 38 4.66 0.16 -6.96
CA ARG A 38 3.68 1.21 -6.69
C ARG A 38 2.36 0.89 -7.41
N GLU A 39 1.44 0.31 -6.66
CA GLU A 39 0.11 -0.03 -7.13
C GLU A 39 -0.82 1.18 -7.01
N TRP A 40 -1.67 1.37 -8.02
CA TRP A 40 -2.83 2.25 -7.95
C TRP A 40 -4.04 1.48 -8.46
N ARG A 41 -5.10 1.47 -7.65
CA ARG A 41 -6.36 0.79 -7.94
C ARG A 41 -7.51 1.74 -7.67
N GLY A 42 -8.53 1.69 -8.53
CA GLY A 42 -9.77 2.46 -8.37
C GLY A 42 -9.94 3.50 -9.48
N ASP A 43 -10.54 4.62 -9.13
CA ASP A 43 -10.88 5.72 -10.02
C ASP A 43 -10.67 7.09 -9.34
N ASP A 44 -11.14 8.16 -9.99
CA ASP A 44 -11.03 9.53 -9.49
C ASP A 44 -11.86 9.80 -8.23
N ALA A 45 -12.93 9.05 -7.99
CA ALA A 45 -13.79 9.21 -6.82
C ALA A 45 -13.27 8.39 -5.63
N ALA A 46 -12.70 7.21 -5.88
CA ALA A 46 -12.14 6.34 -4.85
C ALA A 46 -10.92 5.58 -5.38
N SER A 47 -9.75 5.82 -4.78
CA SER A 47 -8.53 5.12 -5.14
C SER A 47 -7.71 4.65 -3.94
N LEU A 48 -7.01 3.55 -4.13
CA LEU A 48 -6.00 3.01 -3.22
C LEU A 48 -4.65 3.09 -3.93
N SER A 49 -3.65 3.66 -3.26
CA SER A 49 -2.28 3.69 -3.76
C SER A 49 -1.29 3.26 -2.69
N GLY A 50 -0.32 2.42 -3.02
CA GLY A 50 0.67 1.95 -2.05
C GLY A 50 1.69 1.00 -2.66
N SER A 51 2.46 0.36 -1.79
CA SER A 51 3.44 -0.66 -2.18
C SER A 51 3.49 -1.78 -1.15
N CYS A 52 4.18 -2.85 -1.52
CA CYS A 52 4.37 -4.00 -0.67
C CYS A 52 5.80 -4.09 -0.16
N CYS A 53 5.97 -4.86 0.91
CA CYS A 53 7.28 -5.30 1.38
C CYS A 53 7.19 -6.72 1.95
N GLU A 54 8.34 -7.39 1.99
CA GLU A 54 8.51 -8.69 2.63
C GLU A 54 9.17 -8.57 4.01
N GLY A 55 8.85 -9.51 4.89
CA GLY A 55 9.36 -9.58 6.26
C GLY A 55 8.37 -9.11 7.32
N ASP A 56 8.55 -9.62 8.53
CA ASP A 56 7.62 -9.37 9.64
C ASP A 56 7.56 -7.88 9.98
N LEU A 57 6.34 -7.32 9.93
CA LEU A 57 6.07 -5.92 10.26
C LEU A 57 6.93 -4.92 9.45
N CYS A 58 7.37 -5.29 8.24
CA CYS A 58 8.19 -4.40 7.40
C CYS A 58 7.49 -3.07 7.08
N ASN A 59 6.15 -3.03 7.17
CA ASN A 59 5.32 -1.84 6.99
C ASN A 59 5.13 -0.95 8.23
N ARG A 60 5.90 -1.17 9.31
CA ARG A 60 5.75 -0.39 10.57
C ARG A 60 6.31 1.03 10.48
N HIS A 61 7.40 1.24 9.74
CA HIS A 61 8.17 2.49 9.68
C HIS A 61 8.39 2.99 8.25
N LEU A 62 7.33 3.00 7.44
CA LEU A 62 7.41 3.38 6.02
C LEU A 62 7.08 4.85 5.74
N ALA A 63 6.70 5.66 6.74
CA ALA A 63 6.44 7.09 6.55
C ALA A 63 7.63 7.86 5.94
N ASN A 64 8.86 7.38 6.18
CA ASN A 64 10.11 7.99 5.67
C ASN A 64 10.83 7.13 4.62
N LYS A 65 10.25 6.00 4.22
CA LYS A 65 10.89 5.06 3.31
C LYS A 65 10.04 4.98 2.05
N THR A 66 10.49 5.69 1.03
CA THR A 66 10.24 5.39 -0.37
C THR A 66 10.88 4.04 -0.71
N PHE A 67 10.44 2.97 -0.07
CA PHE A 67 10.76 1.61 -0.50
C PHE A 67 9.88 1.29 -1.69
N PHE A 68 10.18 1.99 -2.77
CA PHE A 68 10.01 1.44 -4.09
C PHE A 68 10.93 0.23 -4.14
N ALA A 69 10.41 -0.94 -4.53
CA ALA A 69 11.29 -1.86 -5.24
C ALA A 69 11.95 -1.00 -6.34
N PRO A 70 13.29 -0.94 -6.43
CA PRO A 70 13.91 -0.28 -7.57
C PRO A 70 13.27 -0.91 -8.80
N ASP A 71 12.79 -0.07 -9.73
CA ASP A 71 12.15 -0.48 -10.98
C ASP A 71 12.76 -1.81 -11.45
N LEU A 72 12.00 -2.89 -11.33
CA LEU A 72 12.34 -4.13 -11.99
C LEU A 72 12.11 -3.89 -13.49
N PRO A 73 13.08 -4.27 -14.34
CA PRO A 73 13.22 -3.78 -15.71
C PRO A 73 12.02 -4.04 -16.62
#